data_AF-A0A6M6BF01-F1
#
_entry.id   AF-A0A6M6BF01-F1
#
_cell.length_a   1.000
_cell.length_b   1.000
_cell.length_c   1.000
_cell.angle_alpha   90.00
_cell.angle_beta   90.00
_cell.angle_gamma   90.00
#
_symmetry.space_group_name_H-M   'P 1'
#
loop_
_entity.id
_entity.type
_entity.pdbx_description
1 polymer ?
#
loop_
_entity_poly.entity_id
_entity_poly.type
_entity_poly.pdbx_seq_one_letter_code
_entity_poly.pdbx_strand_id
1 'polypeptide(L)'
;MKRFWDPGIERTLLFTVAIFTFVIATYQTLVEGKMDGLYHNYWLYMISFGAIIYYRYLKQRHKEAVAEAEAEAAAKAAAKAEAKSKKKNKK
;
A
#
# COMPACT_ATOMS: atom_id res chain seq x y z
N MET A 1 6.25 -4.98 18.79
CA MET A 1 4.95 -4.42 19.19
C MET A 1 3.84 -5.12 18.40
N LYS A 2 2.79 -5.62 19.06
CA LYS A 2 1.61 -6.17 18.38
C LYS A 2 1.04 -5.06 17.48
N ARG A 3 1.01 -5.26 16.15
CA ARG A 3 0.36 -4.31 15.24
C ARG A 3 -1.12 -4.29 15.60
N PHE A 4 -1.58 -3.19 16.20
CA PHE A 4 -2.99 -2.97 16.51
C PHE A 4 -3.85 -2.85 15.23
N TRP A 5 -3.20 -2.62 14.09
CA TRP A 5 -3.84 -2.35 12.80
C TRP A 5 -3.39 -3.33 11.72
N ASP A 6 -4.37 -3.86 10.98
CA ASP A 6 -4.13 -4.66 9.77
C ASP A 6 -3.71 -3.75 8.61
N PRO A 7 -2.55 -3.99 7.98
CA PRO A 7 -2.11 -3.27 6.78
C PRO A 7 -3.10 -3.33 5.61
N GLY A 8 -4.03 -4.29 5.59
CA GLY A 8 -5.14 -4.29 4.65
C GLY A 8 -6.10 -3.13 4.90
N ILE A 9 -6.57 -3.00 6.14
CA ILE A 9 -7.57 -2.02 6.56
C ILE A 9 -7.04 -0.59 6.42
N GLU A 10 -5.78 -0.36 6.78
CA GLU A 10 -5.14 0.98 6.66
C GLU A 10 -5.18 1.51 5.23
N ARG A 11 -4.86 0.64 4.28
CA ARG A 11 -4.81 0.98 2.86
C ARG A 11 -6.21 1.22 2.29
N THR A 12 -7.20 0.46 2.72
CA THR A 12 -8.59 0.68 2.33
C THR A 12 -9.07 2.04 2.82
N LEU A 13 -8.81 2.38 4.09
CA LEU A 13 -9.21 3.68 4.63
C LEU A 13 -8.49 4.84 3.92
N LEU A 14 -7.19 4.72 3.68
CA LEU A 14 -6.44 5.71 2.90
C LEU A 14 -7.02 5.91 1.50
N PHE A 15 -7.37 4.82 0.81
CA PHE A 15 -7.98 4.88 -0.50
C PHE A 15 -9.36 5.56 -0.45
N THR A 16 -10.22 5.16 0.50
CA THR A 16 -11.54 5.77 0.69
C THR A 16 -11.43 7.27 0.97
N VAL A 17 -10.53 7.68 1.88
CA VAL A 17 -10.28 9.10 2.20
C VAL A 17 -9.84 9.85 0.96
N ALA A 18 -8.96 9.28 0.15
CA ALA A 18 -8.48 9.95 -1.04
C ALA A 18 -9.57 10.20 -2.09
N ILE A 19 -10.42 9.21 -2.34
CA ILE A 19 -11.54 9.35 -3.27
C ILE A 19 -12.59 10.31 -2.73
N PHE A 20 -12.94 10.18 -1.45
CA PHE A 20 -13.94 11.02 -0.81
C PHE A 20 -13.55 12.50 -0.85
N THR A 21 -12.32 12.82 -0.46
CA THR A 21 -11.80 14.20 -0.48
C THR A 21 -11.69 14.75 -1.91
N PHE A 22 -11.31 13.92 -2.89
CA PHE A 22 -11.29 14.32 -4.30
C PHE A 22 -12.67 14.73 -4.82
N VAL A 23 -13.70 13.92 -4.53
CA VAL A 23 -15.08 14.15 -4.98
C VAL A 23 -15.61 15.43 -4.37
N ILE A 24 -15.41 15.64 -3.06
CA ILE A 24 -15.82 16.87 -2.37
C ILE A 24 -15.12 18.09 -2.96
N ALA A 25 -13.80 18.04 -3.10
CA ALA A 25 -13.01 19.14 -3.66
C ALA A 25 -13.53 19.52 -5.06
N THR A 26 -13.75 18.52 -5.92
CA THR A 26 -14.22 18.73 -7.29
C THR A 26 -15.62 19.31 -7.34
N TYR A 27 -16.53 18.84 -6.48
CA TYR A 27 -17.86 19.41 -6.39
C TYR A 27 -17.81 20.89 -5.95
N GLN A 28 -17.09 21.20 -4.87
CA GLN A 28 -16.98 22.57 -4.35
C GLN A 28 -16.32 23.50 -5.36
N THR A 29 -15.24 23.07 -6.02
CA THR A 29 -14.56 23.84 -7.06
C THR A 29 -15.49 24.16 -8.25
N LEU A 30 -16.37 23.25 -8.64
CA LEU A 30 -17.34 23.49 -9.70
C LEU A 30 -18.44 24.46 -9.29
N VAL A 31 -18.91 24.38 -8.04
CA VAL A 31 -19.96 25.26 -7.50
C VAL A 31 -19.45 26.69 -7.28
N GLU A 32 -18.22 26.87 -6.81
CA GLU A 32 -17.63 28.18 -6.47
C GLU A 32 -17.03 28.94 -7.66
N GLY A 33 -17.11 28.41 -8.88
CA GLY A 33 -16.66 29.13 -10.08
C GLY A 33 -15.21 28.87 -10.48
N LYS A 34 -14.83 27.59 -10.59
CA LYS A 34 -13.55 27.12 -11.18
C LYS A 34 -12.31 27.66 -10.50
N MET A 35 -11.78 28.83 -10.89
CA MET A 35 -10.48 29.29 -10.41
C MET A 35 -10.49 29.67 -8.94
N ASP A 36 -11.49 30.45 -8.49
CA ASP A 36 -11.64 30.80 -7.08
C ASP A 36 -11.93 29.56 -6.23
N GLY A 37 -12.83 28.70 -6.72
CA GLY A 37 -13.13 27.40 -6.10
C GLY A 37 -11.94 26.45 -6.09
N LEU A 38 -10.99 26.57 -7.02
CA LEU A 38 -9.77 25.74 -7.02
C LEU A 38 -8.82 26.22 -5.94
N TYR A 39 -8.63 27.54 -5.78
CA TYR A 39 -7.79 28.08 -4.73
C TYR A 39 -8.36 27.79 -3.33
N HIS A 40 -9.67 27.93 -3.15
CA HIS A 40 -10.32 27.66 -1.87
C HIS A 40 -10.21 26.19 -1.46
N ASN A 41 -10.37 25.27 -2.42
CA ASN A 41 -10.42 23.84 -2.17
C ASN A 41 -9.09 23.12 -2.45
N TYR A 42 -8.01 23.86 -2.75
CA TYR A 42 -6.70 23.31 -3.07
C TYR A 42 -6.17 22.34 -2.01
N TRP A 43 -6.42 22.64 -0.74
CA TRP A 43 -5.99 21.80 0.38
C TRP A 43 -6.65 20.42 0.38
N LEU A 44 -7.92 20.30 -0.04
CA LEU A 44 -8.60 19.00 -0.18
C LEU A 44 -7.96 18.17 -1.30
N TYR A 45 -7.58 18.81 -2.40
CA TYR A 45 -6.81 18.15 -3.46
C TYR A 45 -5.44 17.67 -2.94
N MET A 46 -4.75 18.45 -2.12
CA MET A 46 -3.49 18.03 -1.50
C MET A 46 -3.67 16.81 -0.61
N ILE A 47 -4.73 16.77 0.21
CA ILE A 47 -5.05 15.60 1.04
C ILE A 47 -5.34 14.38 0.18
N SER A 48 -6.17 14.54 -0.86
CA SER A 48 -6.52 13.45 -1.77
C SER A 48 -5.29 12.87 -2.47
N PHE A 49 -4.50 13.71 -3.12
CA PHE A 49 -3.31 13.27 -3.83
C PHE A 49 -2.25 12.72 -2.87
N GLY A 50 -2.07 13.35 -1.71
CA GLY A 50 -1.18 12.85 -0.65
C GLY A 50 -1.59 11.44 -0.20
N ALA A 51 -2.87 11.21 0.05
CA ALA A 51 -3.40 9.90 0.44
C ALA A 51 -3.23 8.84 -0.68
N ILE A 52 -3.45 9.18 -1.95
CA ILE A 52 -3.19 8.29 -3.09
C ILE A 52 -1.71 7.95 -3.22
N ILE A 53 -0.83 8.95 -3.13
CA ILE A 53 0.62 8.74 -3.23
C ILE A 53 1.09 7.83 -2.10
N TYR A 54 0.64 8.10 -0.88
CA TYR A 54 0.99 7.29 0.29
C TYR A 54 0.43 5.86 0.18
N TYR A 55 -0.81 5.69 -0.27
CA TYR A 55 -1.39 4.37 -0.57
C TYR A 55 -0.52 3.60 -1.57
N ARG A 56 -0.09 4.24 -2.65
CA ARG A 56 0.77 3.60 -3.68
C ARG A 56 2.12 3.20 -3.12
N TYR A 57 2.72 4.07 -2.30
CA TYR A 57 3.96 3.78 -1.60
C TYR A 57 3.84 2.56 -0.68
N LEU A 58 2.80 2.49 0.17
CA LEU A 58 2.56 1.35 1.05
C LEU A 58 2.28 0.06 0.26
N LYS A 59 1.55 0.16 -0.86
CA LYS A 59 1.30 -0.98 -1.75
C LYS A 59 2.58 -1.51 -2.37
N GLN A 60 3.51 -0.65 -2.75
CA GLN A 60 4.82 -1.06 -3.26
C GLN A 60 5.64 -1.77 -2.18
N ARG A 61 5.76 -1.17 -1.00
CA ARG A 61 6.49 -1.76 0.14
C ARG A 61 5.94 -3.12 0.55
N HIS A 62 4.62 -3.29 0.49
CA HIS A 62 4.00 -4.59 0.75
C HIS A 62 4.39 -5.65 -0.30
N LYS A 63 4.46 -5.27 -1.59
CA LYS A 63 4.91 -6.19 -2.64
C LYS A 63 6.36 -6.61 -2.45
N GLU A 64 7.23 -5.66 -2.09
CA GLU A 64 8.63 -5.94 -1.78
C GLU A 64 8.75 -6.93 -0.61
N ALA A 65 8.04 -6.68 0.50
CA ALA A 65 8.06 -7.56 1.66
C ALA A 65 7.52 -8.97 1.38
N VAL A 66 6.49 -9.09 0.53
CA VAL A 66 5.98 -10.41 0.10
C VAL A 66 7.00 -11.13 -0.77
N ALA A 67 7.64 -10.45 -1.72
CA ALA A 67 8.66 -11.05 -2.58
C ALA A 67 9.88 -11.54 -1.77
N GLU A 68 10.33 -10.77 -0.77
CA GLU A 68 11.40 -11.17 0.15
C GLU A 68 11.02 -12.42 0.96
N ALA A 69 9.79 -12.45 1.49
CA ALA A 69 9.30 -13.60 2.26
C ALA A 69 9.20 -14.87 1.40
N GLU A 70 8.76 -14.75 0.14
CA GLU A 70 8.72 -15.85 -0.82
C GLU A 70 10.11 -16.37 -1.18
N ALA A 71 11.07 -15.46 -1.41
CA ALA A 71 12.47 -15.83 -1.68
C ALA A 71 13.11 -16.57 -0.50
N GLU A 72 12.89 -16.11 0.73
CA GLU A 72 13.35 -16.81 1.93
C GLU A 72 12.71 -18.20 2.07
N ALA A 73 11.41 -18.32 1.81
CA ALA A 73 10.71 -19.59 1.89
C ALA A 73 11.26 -20.59 0.87
N ALA A 74 11.54 -20.14 -0.35
CA ALA A 74 12.16 -20.95 -1.40
C ALA A 74 13.59 -21.40 -1.02
N ALA A 75 14.41 -20.50 -0.48
CA ALA A 75 15.77 -20.83 -0.02
C ALA A 75 15.75 -21.86 1.13
N LYS A 76 14.84 -21.70 2.10
CA LYS A 76 14.65 -22.66 3.21
C LYS A 76 14.18 -24.02 2.69
N ALA A 77 13.29 -24.04 1.68
CA ALA A 77 12.83 -25.28 1.06
C ALA A 77 13.96 -26.01 0.31
N ALA A 78 14.78 -25.27 -0.45
CA ALA A 78 15.94 -25.81 -1.17
C ALA A 78 16.98 -26.41 -0.22
N ALA A 79 17.37 -25.69 0.84
CA ALA A 79 18.32 -26.17 1.85
C ALA A 79 17.81 -27.45 2.55
N LYS A 80 16.49 -27.54 2.81
CA LYS A 80 15.87 -28.74 3.41
C LYS A 80 15.84 -29.93 2.45
N ALA A 81 15.73 -29.69 1.14
CA ALA A 81 15.80 -30.73 0.11
C ALA A 81 17.24 -31.28 -0.04
N GLU A 82 18.25 -30.42 -0.06
CA GLU A 82 19.66 -30.81 -0.11
C GLU A 82 20.10 -31.60 1.13
N ALA A 83 19.65 -31.19 2.32
CA ALA A 83 19.92 -31.92 3.56
C ALA A 83 19.31 -33.34 3.57
N LYS A 84 18.13 -33.51 2.97
CA LYS A 84 17.50 -34.83 2.80
C LYS A 84 18.23 -35.70 1.77
N SER A 85 18.72 -35.09 0.68
CA SER A 85 19.51 -35.78 -0.35
C SER A 85 20.84 -36.33 0.22
N LYS A 86 21.60 -35.51 0.96
CA LYS A 86 22.85 -35.94 1.63
C LYS A 86 22.65 -37.06 2.65
N LYS A 87 21.51 -37.09 3.35
CA LYS A 87 21.20 -38.17 4.31
C LYS A 87 20.87 -39.51 3.63
N LYS A 88 20.35 -39.48 2.40
CA LYS A 88 20.02 -40.69 1.63
C LYS A 88 21.26 -41.31 0.98
N ASN A 89 22.26 -40.50 0.63
CA ASN A 89 23.50 -40.95 -0.02
C ASN A 89 24.60 -41.43 0.95
N LYS A 90 24.32 -41.45 2.26
CA LYS A 90 25.26 -41.84 3.33
C LYS A 90 24.85 -43.15 4.02
N LYS A 91 23.87 -43.86 3.46
CA LYS A 91 23.33 -45.16 3.89
C LYS A 91 23.57 -46.15 2.77
#